data_AF-A0A952FSC4-F1
#
_entry.id   AF-A0A952FSC4-F1
#
_cell.length_a   1.000
_cell.length_b   1.000
_cell.length_c   1.000
_cell.angle_alpha   90.00
_cell.angle_beta   90.00
_cell.angle_gamma   90.00
#
_symmetry.space_group_name_H-M   'P 1'
#
loop_
_entity.id
_entity.type
_entity.pdbx_description
1 polymer ?
#
loop_
_entity_poly.entity_id
_entity_poly.type
_entity_poly.pdbx_seq_one_letter_code
_entity_poly.pdbx_strand_id
1 'polypeptide(L)'
;RRRRFCVYIADHLVPRAAFAMAELMHGLLVDECVYSLALSDIDSYRWLRRLCISRLVGGLVPAGPDAADQRMFDASFEALCRFSGQVDLRQGTGERALEDIAQACADLIAESGIAAVTHRAVGQRAAVAASTVAYHFATQPDLVRAGLTRLIPPEQARLEIDGSASFVAGDVAGRVMRPFQGFEIARVGFGVALAAVRDPEWCATAAALRARRGYFLRNTLIDMLAPAPFDALGVQAVIMGSSGYANLHAVRGAEAASKLALPLIFDTLRIIR
;
A
#
# COMPACT_ATOMS: atom_id res chain seq x y z
N ARG A 1 48.39 -0.78 -6.17
CA ARG A 1 47.58 -0.04 -5.17
C ARG A 1 46.08 0.02 -5.51
N ARG A 2 45.67 0.41 -6.73
CA ARG A 2 44.24 0.45 -7.15
C ARG A 2 43.48 -0.87 -6.96
N ARG A 3 44.05 -2.01 -7.32
CA ARG A 3 43.41 -3.34 -7.14
C ARG A 3 43.11 -3.69 -5.68
N ARG A 4 44.02 -3.36 -4.75
CA ARG A 4 43.81 -3.58 -3.31
C ARG A 4 42.75 -2.63 -2.72
N PHE A 5 42.64 -1.40 -3.24
CA PHE A 5 41.59 -0.46 -2.84
C PHE A 5 40.20 -0.88 -3.34
N CYS A 6 40.09 -1.36 -4.59
CA CYS A 6 38.82 -1.91 -5.11
C CYS A 6 38.38 -3.17 -4.38
N VAL A 7 39.31 -4.06 -4.03
CA VAL A 7 39.04 -5.26 -3.22
C VAL A 7 38.65 -4.87 -1.79
N TYR A 8 39.33 -3.89 -1.18
CA TYR A 8 38.95 -3.35 0.12
C TYR A 8 37.52 -2.77 0.12
N ILE A 9 37.14 -2.02 -0.92
CA ILE A 9 35.76 -1.53 -1.09
C ILE A 9 34.78 -2.69 -1.24
N ALA A 10 35.06 -3.68 -2.10
CA ALA A 10 34.18 -4.82 -2.31
C ALA A 10 34.02 -5.71 -1.06
N ASP A 11 35.07 -5.83 -0.25
CA ASP A 11 35.10 -6.70 0.94
C ASP A 11 34.61 -6.00 2.22
N HIS A 12 34.70 -4.66 2.32
CA HIS A 12 34.42 -3.91 3.56
C HIS A 12 33.29 -2.88 3.46
N LEU A 13 32.94 -2.42 2.26
CA LEU A 13 31.64 -1.78 2.05
C LEU A 13 30.70 -2.88 1.58
N VAL A 14 29.99 -3.53 2.50
CA VAL A 14 28.82 -4.33 2.09
C VAL A 14 27.81 -3.34 1.50
N PRO A 15 27.64 -3.26 0.17
CA PRO A 15 26.96 -2.12 -0.43
C PRO A 15 25.44 -2.20 -0.28
N ARG A 16 24.92 -3.27 0.33
CA ARG A 16 23.48 -3.54 0.42
C ARG A 16 22.71 -2.38 1.07
N ALA A 17 23.23 -1.80 2.15
CA ALA A 17 22.53 -0.72 2.86
C ALA A 17 22.39 0.56 2.01
N ALA A 18 23.47 0.96 1.32
CA ALA A 18 23.48 2.16 0.48
C ALA A 18 22.64 1.98 -0.79
N PHE A 19 22.69 0.80 -1.43
CA PHE A 19 21.85 0.51 -2.59
C PHE A 19 20.37 0.33 -2.22
N ALA A 20 20.05 -0.30 -1.10
CA ALA A 20 18.68 -0.41 -0.62
C ALA A 20 18.05 0.96 -0.38
N MET A 21 18.80 1.94 0.15
CA MET A 21 18.28 3.29 0.32
C MET A 21 18.00 3.99 -1.02
N ALA A 22 18.87 3.84 -2.00
CA ALA A 22 18.64 4.39 -3.34
C ALA A 22 17.43 3.73 -4.02
N GLU A 23 17.26 2.43 -3.88
CA GLU A 23 16.11 1.66 -4.40
C GLU A 23 14.81 2.06 -3.71
N LEU A 24 14.82 2.22 -2.37
CA LEU A 24 13.68 2.70 -1.60
C LEU A 24 13.32 4.14 -1.99
N MET A 25 14.31 5.01 -2.18
CA MET A 25 14.06 6.39 -2.62
C MET A 25 13.47 6.44 -4.03
N HIS A 26 14.04 5.69 -4.97
CA HIS A 26 13.51 5.60 -6.32
C HIS A 26 12.08 5.02 -6.32
N GLY A 27 11.87 3.95 -5.56
CA GLY A 27 10.55 3.36 -5.38
C GLY A 27 9.55 4.36 -4.79
N LEU A 28 9.94 5.12 -3.76
CA LEU A 28 9.07 6.15 -3.17
C LEU A 28 8.67 7.19 -4.23
N LEU A 29 9.62 7.67 -5.02
CA LEU A 29 9.35 8.65 -6.08
C LEU A 29 8.41 8.09 -7.16
N VAL A 30 8.54 6.81 -7.48
CA VAL A 30 7.65 6.13 -8.43
C VAL A 30 6.25 5.97 -7.85
N ASP A 31 6.11 5.48 -6.62
CA ASP A 31 4.79 5.31 -6.00
C ASP A 31 4.08 6.67 -5.89
N GLU A 32 4.81 7.73 -5.55
CA GLU A 32 4.28 9.08 -5.38
C GLU A 32 3.94 9.81 -6.68
N CYS A 33 4.43 9.37 -7.85
CA CYS A 33 4.29 10.15 -9.08
C CYS A 33 2.82 10.32 -9.48
N VAL A 34 2.03 9.26 -9.43
CA VAL A 34 0.59 9.28 -9.76
C VAL A 34 -0.23 10.00 -8.70
N TYR A 35 0.11 9.82 -7.42
CA TYR A 35 -0.54 10.55 -6.34
C TYR A 35 -0.25 12.05 -6.42
N SER A 36 0.96 12.45 -6.83
CA SER A 36 1.30 13.86 -7.01
C SER A 36 0.51 14.50 -8.16
N LEU A 37 0.17 13.74 -9.22
CA LEU A 37 -0.69 14.24 -10.29
C LEU A 37 -2.15 14.41 -9.84
N ALA A 38 -2.66 13.52 -9.00
CA ALA A 38 -4.06 13.54 -8.57
C ALA A 38 -4.33 14.42 -7.33
N LEU A 39 -3.35 14.54 -6.43
CA LEU A 39 -3.53 15.09 -5.08
C LEU A 39 -2.63 16.31 -4.82
N SER A 40 -2.00 16.91 -5.84
CA SER A 40 -1.03 18.01 -5.69
C SER A 40 -1.56 19.17 -4.84
N ASP A 41 -2.85 19.45 -4.94
CA ASP A 41 -3.47 20.62 -4.32
C ASP A 41 -3.83 20.39 -2.84
N ILE A 42 -3.62 19.17 -2.33
CA ILE A 42 -3.94 18.79 -0.96
C ILE A 42 -2.69 18.93 -0.07
N ASP A 43 -2.71 19.91 0.85
CA ASP A 43 -1.59 20.22 1.73
C ASP A 43 -1.12 19.03 2.57
N SER A 44 -2.06 18.29 3.15
CA SER A 44 -1.76 17.13 3.99
C SER A 44 -1.06 16.01 3.20
N TYR A 45 -1.43 15.81 1.93
CA TYR A 45 -0.72 14.90 1.04
C TYR A 45 0.73 15.37 0.80
N ARG A 46 0.93 16.66 0.46
CA ARG A 46 2.28 17.21 0.21
C ARG A 46 3.19 17.07 1.42
N TRP A 47 2.64 17.25 2.63
CA TRP A 47 3.38 17.05 3.88
C TRP A 47 3.74 15.58 4.11
N LEU A 48 2.81 14.64 3.95
CA LEU A 48 3.11 13.21 4.09
C LEU A 48 4.23 12.77 3.13
N ARG A 49 4.19 13.22 1.86
CA ARG A 49 5.25 12.95 0.88
C ARG A 49 6.59 13.51 1.35
N ARG A 50 6.63 14.77 1.79
CA ARG A 50 7.87 15.43 2.24
C ARG A 50 8.47 14.75 3.48
N LEU A 51 7.63 14.35 4.43
CA LEU A 51 8.05 13.65 5.64
C LEU A 51 8.63 12.27 5.31
N CYS A 52 8.01 11.50 4.41
CA CYS A 52 8.53 10.21 3.97
C CYS A 52 9.92 10.35 3.32
N ILE A 53 10.09 11.34 2.44
CA ILE A 53 11.40 11.64 1.83
C ILE A 53 12.42 12.02 2.91
N SER A 54 12.04 12.93 3.82
CA SER A 54 12.90 13.35 4.93
C SER A 54 13.32 12.18 5.79
N ARG A 55 12.44 11.21 6.02
CA ARG A 55 12.74 10.04 6.86
C ARG A 55 13.65 9.04 6.17
N LEU A 56 13.50 8.82 4.86
CA LEU A 56 14.45 8.00 4.11
C LEU A 56 15.86 8.62 4.10
N VAL A 57 15.95 9.94 3.89
CA VAL A 57 17.27 10.62 3.82
C VAL A 57 17.90 10.82 5.21
N GLY A 58 17.09 11.14 6.22
CA GLY A 58 17.54 11.47 7.58
C GLY A 58 17.77 10.26 8.49
N GLY A 59 17.38 9.06 8.05
CA GLY A 59 17.45 7.82 8.83
C GLY A 59 16.09 7.39 9.34
N LEU A 60 15.83 6.07 9.33
CA LEU A 60 14.49 5.50 9.58
C LEU A 60 14.06 5.51 11.06
N VAL A 61 15.03 5.56 11.98
CA VAL A 61 14.81 5.59 13.43
C VAL A 61 14.55 7.04 13.88
N PRO A 62 13.51 7.31 14.67
CA PRO A 62 13.27 8.64 15.19
C PRO A 62 14.39 9.09 16.12
N ALA A 63 14.67 10.39 16.15
CA ALA A 63 15.72 10.97 17.01
C ALA A 63 15.45 10.80 18.52
N GLY A 64 14.21 10.47 18.90
CA GLY A 64 13.80 10.23 20.28
C GLY A 64 12.28 10.04 20.39
N PRO A 65 11.77 9.78 21.61
CA PRO A 65 10.34 9.82 21.87
C PRO A 65 9.79 11.21 21.52
N ASP A 66 8.62 11.26 20.89
CA ASP A 66 7.95 12.51 20.48
C ASP A 66 8.74 13.38 19.48
N ALA A 67 9.34 12.75 18.48
CA ALA A 67 9.97 13.47 17.37
C ALA A 67 8.95 14.39 16.65
N ALA A 68 9.37 15.62 16.30
CA ALA A 68 8.48 16.63 15.74
C ALA A 68 7.90 16.25 14.36
N ASP A 69 8.68 15.51 13.57
CA ASP A 69 8.27 14.98 12.28
C ASP A 69 7.21 13.88 12.41
N GLN A 70 7.28 13.05 13.46
CA GLN A 70 6.22 12.08 13.78
C GLN A 70 4.91 12.76 14.16
N ARG A 71 4.94 13.82 15.00
CA ARG A 71 3.70 14.61 15.28
C ARG A 71 3.12 15.24 14.02
N MET A 72 3.98 15.78 13.16
CA MET A 72 3.55 16.37 11.89
C MET A 72 2.98 15.31 10.94
N PHE A 73 3.55 14.10 10.96
CA PHE A 73 3.05 12.95 10.22
C PHE A 73 1.64 12.58 10.69
N ASP A 74 1.43 12.43 12.00
CA ASP A 74 0.12 12.05 12.55
C ASP A 74 -0.94 13.11 12.21
N ALA A 75 -0.63 14.40 12.37
CA ALA A 75 -1.54 15.48 12.01
C ALA A 75 -1.87 15.51 10.49
N SER A 76 -0.87 15.26 9.63
CA SER A 76 -1.06 15.22 8.18
C SER A 76 -1.84 13.99 7.75
N PHE A 77 -1.59 12.84 8.38
CA PHE A 77 -2.32 11.60 8.16
C PHE A 77 -3.81 11.78 8.51
N GLU A 78 -4.11 12.34 9.69
CA GLU A 78 -5.48 12.61 10.11
C GLU A 78 -6.17 13.61 9.17
N ALA A 79 -5.48 14.68 8.77
CA ALA A 79 -6.02 15.65 7.82
C ALA A 79 -6.34 15.04 6.45
N LEU A 80 -5.47 14.17 5.92
CA LEU A 80 -5.72 13.48 4.65
C LEU A 80 -6.85 12.44 4.78
N CYS A 81 -6.94 11.74 5.92
CA CYS A 81 -8.06 10.86 6.22
C CYS A 81 -9.39 11.62 6.29
N ARG A 82 -9.41 12.83 6.88
CA ARG A 82 -10.60 13.71 6.88
C ARG A 82 -11.00 14.15 5.48
N PHE A 83 -10.04 14.56 4.65
CA PHE A 83 -10.30 14.87 3.23
C PHE A 83 -10.93 13.70 2.50
N SER A 84 -10.45 12.47 2.74
CA SER A 84 -10.99 11.27 2.11
C SER A 84 -12.41 10.91 2.58
N GLY A 85 -13.04 11.69 3.46
CA GLY A 85 -14.47 11.62 3.75
C GLY A 85 -14.94 10.28 4.31
N GLN A 86 -14.18 9.68 5.23
CA GLN A 86 -14.43 8.32 5.74
C GLN A 86 -14.90 7.37 4.63
N VAL A 87 -14.26 7.37 3.45
CA VAL A 87 -14.51 6.32 2.45
C VAL A 87 -14.31 4.99 3.18
N ASP A 88 -15.44 4.39 3.57
CA ASP A 88 -15.46 3.33 4.56
C ASP A 88 -15.20 2.04 3.82
N LEU A 89 -13.93 1.81 3.52
CA LEU A 89 -13.44 0.59 2.90
C LEU A 89 -13.56 -0.60 3.88
N ARG A 90 -14.33 -0.47 4.98
CA ARG A 90 -14.32 -1.36 6.14
C ARG A 90 -15.60 -2.17 6.30
N GLN A 91 -16.67 -1.91 5.55
CA GLN A 91 -17.97 -2.57 5.77
C GLN A 91 -18.46 -3.38 4.57
N GLY A 92 -18.52 -4.70 4.76
CA GLY A 92 -19.39 -5.58 3.98
C GLY A 92 -20.82 -5.50 4.52
N THR A 93 -21.80 -5.60 3.65
CA THR A 93 -23.24 -5.45 3.97
C THR A 93 -23.84 -6.65 4.71
N GLY A 94 -23.07 -7.70 5.01
CA GLY A 94 -23.51 -8.90 5.72
C GLY A 94 -24.42 -9.85 4.92
N GLU A 95 -24.95 -9.42 3.77
CA GLU A 95 -25.71 -10.26 2.83
C GLU A 95 -24.77 -11.01 1.89
N ARG A 96 -24.79 -12.36 1.92
CA ARG A 96 -23.89 -13.21 1.12
C ARG A 96 -23.85 -12.86 -0.37
N ALA A 97 -24.99 -12.53 -0.99
CA ALA A 97 -25.03 -12.16 -2.40
C ALA A 97 -24.28 -10.85 -2.69
N LEU A 98 -24.35 -9.87 -1.78
CA LEU A 98 -23.59 -8.64 -1.88
C LEU A 98 -22.10 -8.88 -1.63
N GLU A 99 -21.78 -9.81 -0.73
CA GLU A 99 -20.42 -10.25 -0.47
C GLU A 99 -19.75 -10.88 -1.70
N ASP A 100 -20.46 -11.74 -2.42
CA ASP A 100 -19.97 -12.40 -3.64
C ASP A 100 -19.77 -11.39 -4.78
N ILE A 101 -20.68 -10.43 -4.94
CA ILE A 101 -20.56 -9.33 -5.91
C ILE A 101 -19.35 -8.45 -5.58
N ALA A 102 -19.16 -8.09 -4.31
CA ALA A 102 -18.00 -7.31 -3.86
C ALA A 102 -16.69 -8.07 -4.08
N GLN A 103 -16.66 -9.39 -3.84
CA GLN A 103 -15.49 -10.22 -4.11
C GLN A 103 -15.17 -10.28 -5.61
N ALA A 104 -16.19 -10.45 -6.46
CA ALA A 104 -16.03 -10.40 -7.91
C ALA A 104 -15.46 -9.05 -8.39
N CYS A 105 -15.88 -7.93 -7.78
CA CYS A 105 -15.31 -6.61 -8.05
C CYS A 105 -13.83 -6.56 -7.65
N ALA A 106 -13.49 -7.06 -6.46
CA ALA A 106 -12.11 -7.10 -5.95
C ALA A 106 -11.17 -7.88 -6.89
N ASP A 107 -11.61 -9.03 -7.38
CA ASP A 107 -10.82 -9.86 -8.29
C ASP A 107 -10.60 -9.15 -9.63
N LEU A 108 -11.64 -8.52 -10.19
CA LEU A 108 -11.52 -7.71 -11.41
C LEU A 108 -10.56 -6.52 -11.24
N ILE A 109 -10.62 -5.82 -10.10
CA ILE A 109 -9.70 -4.71 -9.79
C ILE A 109 -8.26 -5.22 -9.70
N ALA A 110 -8.03 -6.35 -9.04
CA ALA A 110 -6.71 -6.95 -8.86
C ALA A 110 -6.07 -7.43 -10.18
N GLU A 111 -6.89 -7.98 -11.07
CA GLU A 111 -6.48 -8.54 -12.36
C GLU A 111 -6.29 -7.46 -13.43
N SER A 112 -7.26 -6.55 -13.55
CA SER A 112 -7.42 -5.68 -14.73
C SER A 112 -7.59 -4.20 -14.38
N GLY A 113 -7.53 -3.84 -13.10
CA GLY A 113 -7.71 -2.48 -12.62
C GLY A 113 -9.17 -2.03 -12.62
N ILE A 114 -9.41 -0.82 -12.08
CA ILE A 114 -10.78 -0.34 -11.81
C ILE A 114 -11.61 -0.12 -13.08
N ALA A 115 -10.96 0.16 -14.22
CA ALA A 115 -11.65 0.39 -15.49
C ALA A 115 -12.35 -0.87 -16.03
N ALA A 116 -11.90 -2.07 -15.63
CA ALA A 116 -12.51 -3.33 -16.03
C ALA A 116 -13.81 -3.66 -15.25
N VAL A 117 -14.07 -2.94 -14.16
CA VAL A 117 -15.23 -3.17 -13.31
C VAL A 117 -16.48 -2.60 -13.99
N THR A 118 -17.34 -3.46 -14.51
CA THR A 118 -18.63 -3.10 -15.10
C THR A 118 -19.70 -4.05 -14.57
N HIS A 119 -20.97 -3.63 -14.53
CA HIS A 119 -22.08 -4.51 -14.11
C HIS A 119 -22.12 -5.85 -14.84
N ARG A 120 -21.80 -5.84 -16.14
CA ARG A 120 -21.73 -7.05 -16.96
C ARG A 120 -20.55 -7.93 -16.57
N ALA A 121 -19.34 -7.37 -16.45
CA ALA A 121 -18.15 -8.15 -16.08
C ALA A 121 -18.30 -8.73 -14.66
N VAL A 122 -18.83 -7.93 -13.73
CA VAL A 122 -19.10 -8.35 -12.35
C VAL A 122 -20.17 -9.44 -12.33
N GLY A 123 -21.30 -9.27 -13.05
CA GLY A 123 -22.35 -10.29 -13.11
C GLY A 123 -21.85 -11.62 -13.66
N GLN A 124 -21.03 -11.58 -14.73
CA GLN A 124 -20.39 -12.79 -15.27
C GLN A 124 -19.47 -13.46 -14.24
N ARG A 125 -18.67 -12.69 -13.50
CA ARG A 125 -17.74 -13.21 -12.50
C ARG A 125 -18.44 -13.78 -11.27
N ALA A 126 -19.48 -13.11 -10.79
CA ALA A 126 -20.28 -13.53 -9.64
C ALA A 126 -21.39 -14.55 -10.01
N ALA A 127 -21.48 -14.97 -11.28
CA ALA A 127 -22.53 -15.86 -11.78
C ALA A 127 -23.97 -15.36 -11.50
N VAL A 128 -24.18 -14.04 -11.58
CA VAL A 128 -25.50 -13.39 -11.42
C VAL A 128 -25.84 -12.52 -12.64
N ALA A 129 -27.13 -12.20 -12.82
CA ALA A 129 -27.53 -11.31 -13.89
C ALA A 129 -26.98 -9.88 -13.67
N ALA A 130 -26.58 -9.20 -14.74
CA ALA A 130 -26.12 -7.81 -14.66
C ALA A 130 -27.20 -6.86 -14.07
N SER A 131 -28.49 -7.18 -14.26
CA SER A 131 -29.61 -6.46 -13.64
C SER A 131 -29.63 -6.60 -12.12
N THR A 132 -29.27 -7.77 -11.57
CA THR A 132 -29.10 -7.98 -10.13
C THR A 132 -27.98 -7.11 -9.58
N VAL A 133 -26.85 -7.04 -10.31
CA VAL A 133 -25.75 -6.15 -9.93
C VAL A 133 -26.18 -4.69 -9.95
N ALA A 134 -26.90 -4.26 -11.00
CA ALA A 134 -27.36 -2.88 -11.15
C ALA A 134 -28.43 -2.48 -10.11
N TYR A 135 -29.22 -3.45 -9.63
CA TYR A 135 -30.18 -3.22 -8.56
C TYR A 135 -29.49 -2.86 -7.23
N HIS A 136 -28.35 -3.51 -6.93
CA HIS A 136 -27.62 -3.28 -5.69
C HIS A 136 -26.57 -2.17 -5.77
N PHE A 137 -25.97 -1.98 -6.94
CA PHE A 137 -24.93 -0.99 -7.19
C PHE A 137 -25.30 -0.17 -8.41
N ALA A 138 -25.74 1.07 -8.21
CA ALA A 138 -26.26 1.90 -9.30
C ALA A 138 -25.15 2.30 -10.29
N THR A 139 -23.94 2.52 -9.79
CA THR A 139 -22.84 3.08 -10.59
C THR A 139 -21.59 2.19 -10.57
N GLN A 140 -20.71 2.37 -11.55
CA GLN A 140 -19.38 1.74 -11.52
C GLN A 140 -18.57 2.16 -10.28
N PRO A 141 -18.57 3.45 -9.88
CA PRO A 141 -17.95 3.84 -8.62
C PRO A 141 -18.40 3.04 -7.40
N ASP A 142 -19.69 2.75 -7.29
CA ASP A 142 -20.21 1.94 -6.18
C ASP A 142 -19.63 0.52 -6.19
N LEU A 143 -19.53 -0.11 -7.38
CA LEU A 143 -18.92 -1.43 -7.54
C LEU A 143 -17.44 -1.43 -7.16
N VAL A 144 -16.69 -0.44 -7.60
CA VAL A 144 -15.26 -0.35 -7.29
C VAL A 144 -15.05 -0.13 -5.80
N ARG A 145 -15.82 0.77 -5.16
CA ARG A 145 -15.74 0.98 -3.71
C ARG A 145 -16.07 -0.30 -2.94
N ALA A 146 -17.09 -1.07 -3.38
CA ALA A 146 -17.40 -2.38 -2.82
C ALA A 146 -16.27 -3.39 -2.99
N GLY A 147 -15.61 -3.43 -4.15
CA GLY A 147 -14.44 -4.28 -4.36
C GLY A 147 -13.24 -3.87 -3.50
N LEU A 148 -13.01 -2.56 -3.33
CA LEU A 148 -11.92 -2.06 -2.50
C LEU A 148 -12.09 -2.43 -1.02
N THR A 149 -13.33 -2.59 -0.52
CA THR A 149 -13.56 -3.04 0.87
C THR A 149 -13.12 -4.49 1.10
N ARG A 150 -13.01 -5.29 0.04
CA ARG A 150 -12.48 -6.66 0.07
C ARG A 150 -10.97 -6.73 -0.17
N LEU A 151 -10.40 -5.71 -0.82
CA LEU A 151 -8.96 -5.64 -1.12
C LEU A 151 -8.14 -5.02 0.01
N ILE A 152 -8.78 -4.34 0.95
CA ILE A 152 -8.10 -3.62 2.01
C ILE A 152 -8.38 -4.34 3.32
N PRO A 153 -7.37 -4.93 3.97
CA PRO A 153 -7.53 -5.53 5.28
C PRO A 153 -8.11 -4.52 6.28
N PRO A 154 -8.87 -4.97 7.28
CA PRO A 154 -9.27 -4.10 8.39
C PRO A 154 -8.03 -3.64 9.16
N GLU A 155 -8.14 -2.51 9.86
CA GLU A 155 -7.01 -1.90 10.59
C GLU A 155 -6.43 -2.80 11.69
N GLN A 156 -7.26 -3.67 12.25
CA GLN A 156 -6.87 -4.65 13.27
C GLN A 156 -6.38 -5.97 12.65
N ALA A 157 -6.30 -6.08 11.32
CA ALA A 157 -5.84 -7.30 10.68
C ALA A 157 -4.41 -7.61 11.10
N ARG A 158 -4.18 -8.88 11.45
CA ARG A 158 -2.83 -9.41 11.57
C ARG A 158 -2.47 -10.06 10.25
N LEU A 159 -1.32 -9.68 9.72
CA LEU A 159 -0.75 -10.30 8.53
C LEU A 159 0.13 -11.46 8.98
N GLU A 160 -0.25 -12.67 8.58
CA GLU A 160 0.65 -13.82 8.67
C GLU A 160 1.58 -13.79 7.46
N ILE A 161 2.87 -13.57 7.72
CA ILE A 161 3.92 -13.53 6.70
C ILE A 161 4.77 -14.77 6.89
N ASP A 162 4.59 -15.76 6.02
CA ASP A 162 5.33 -17.03 6.01
C ASP A 162 6.65 -16.95 5.21
N GLY A 163 7.06 -15.74 4.83
CA GLY A 163 8.20 -15.50 3.94
C GLY A 163 7.89 -15.71 2.45
N SER A 164 6.63 -16.00 2.10
CA SER A 164 6.19 -16.02 0.71
C SER A 164 5.79 -14.62 0.21
N ALA A 165 5.54 -14.54 -1.10
CA ALA A 165 4.95 -13.36 -1.73
C ALA A 165 3.44 -13.22 -1.44
N SER A 166 2.87 -14.01 -0.52
CA SER A 166 1.47 -13.94 -0.12
C SER A 166 1.37 -13.72 1.39
N PHE A 167 0.31 -13.06 1.82
CA PHE A 167 -0.01 -12.93 3.23
C PHE A 167 -1.50 -13.16 3.44
N VAL A 168 -1.85 -13.71 4.60
CA VAL A 168 -3.25 -13.87 4.98
C VAL A 168 -3.59 -12.78 5.99
N ALA A 169 -4.66 -12.04 5.72
CA ALA A 169 -5.25 -11.14 6.69
C ALA A 169 -6.44 -11.82 7.37
N GLY A 170 -6.34 -11.95 8.69
CA GLY A 170 -7.46 -12.32 9.56
C GLY A 170 -8.01 -11.09 10.27
N ASP A 171 -9.34 -10.96 10.38
CA ASP A 171 -9.95 -9.99 11.29
C ASP A 171 -9.87 -10.45 12.76
N VAL A 172 -10.33 -9.61 13.69
CA VAL A 172 -10.33 -9.90 15.15
C VAL A 172 -11.22 -11.10 15.50
N ALA A 173 -12.16 -11.46 14.63
CA ALA A 173 -13.04 -12.61 14.77
C ALA A 173 -12.49 -13.87 14.07
N GLY A 174 -11.27 -13.82 13.51
CA GLY A 174 -10.62 -14.93 12.83
C GLY A 174 -11.15 -15.21 11.42
N ARG A 175 -11.95 -14.32 10.81
CA ARG A 175 -12.32 -14.48 9.39
C ARG A 175 -11.11 -14.18 8.52
N VAL A 176 -10.69 -15.20 7.80
CA VAL A 176 -9.73 -15.08 6.70
C VAL A 176 -10.44 -14.42 5.52
N MET A 177 -10.01 -13.22 5.12
CA MET A 177 -10.64 -12.50 4.00
C MET A 177 -10.30 -13.15 2.66
N ARG A 178 -9.01 -13.46 2.46
CA ARG A 178 -8.41 -14.20 1.33
C ARG A 178 -6.88 -14.13 1.46
N PRO A 179 -6.12 -14.99 0.77
CA PRO A 179 -4.71 -14.72 0.54
C PRO A 179 -4.55 -13.44 -0.30
N PHE A 180 -3.76 -12.51 0.18
CA PHE A 180 -3.35 -11.32 -0.55
C PHE A 180 -2.01 -11.58 -1.22
N GLN A 181 -1.86 -11.12 -2.46
CA GLN A 181 -0.56 -11.10 -3.11
C GLN A 181 0.25 -9.90 -2.61
N GLY A 182 1.57 -10.08 -2.53
CA GLY A 182 2.51 -9.04 -2.11
C GLY A 182 2.34 -7.80 -2.97
N PHE A 183 2.26 -6.64 -2.30
CA PHE A 183 2.07 -5.33 -2.93
C PHE A 183 0.81 -5.22 -3.82
N GLU A 184 -0.17 -6.11 -3.69
CA GLU A 184 -1.44 -6.01 -4.40
C GLU A 184 -2.16 -4.68 -4.13
N ILE A 185 -2.27 -4.31 -2.85
CA ILE A 185 -2.84 -3.03 -2.42
C ILE A 185 -2.07 -1.85 -3.02
N ALA A 186 -0.75 -1.99 -3.19
CA ALA A 186 0.07 -0.94 -3.79
C ALA A 186 -0.27 -0.74 -5.27
N ARG A 187 -0.40 -1.82 -6.03
CA ARG A 187 -0.81 -1.77 -7.45
C ARG A 187 -2.21 -1.20 -7.60
N VAL A 188 -3.15 -1.62 -6.76
CA VAL A 188 -4.53 -1.11 -6.74
C VAL A 188 -4.54 0.38 -6.42
N GLY A 189 -3.81 0.80 -5.39
CA GLY A 189 -3.66 2.21 -5.03
C GLY A 189 -3.08 3.06 -6.16
N PHE A 190 -2.06 2.55 -6.86
CA PHE A 190 -1.47 3.20 -8.02
C PHE A 190 -2.49 3.37 -9.16
N GLY A 191 -3.27 2.32 -9.45
CA GLY A 191 -4.33 2.36 -10.46
C GLY A 191 -5.45 3.34 -10.13
N VAL A 192 -5.88 3.40 -8.87
CA VAL A 192 -6.88 4.38 -8.41
C VAL A 192 -6.35 5.81 -8.49
N ALA A 193 -5.09 6.04 -8.10
CA ALA A 193 -4.45 7.35 -8.24
C ALA A 193 -4.37 7.79 -9.70
N LEU A 194 -4.02 6.88 -10.61
CA LEU A 194 -3.98 7.16 -12.04
C LEU A 194 -5.37 7.49 -12.60
N ALA A 195 -6.42 6.81 -12.14
CA ALA A 195 -7.79 7.14 -12.49
C ALA A 195 -8.21 8.52 -11.98
N ALA A 196 -7.80 8.88 -10.76
CA ALA A 196 -8.08 10.18 -10.16
C ALA A 196 -7.49 11.37 -10.94
N VAL A 197 -6.43 11.17 -11.72
CA VAL A 197 -5.89 12.19 -12.64
C VAL A 197 -6.92 12.56 -13.73
N ARG A 198 -7.74 11.59 -14.16
CA ARG A 198 -8.73 11.78 -15.24
C ARG A 198 -10.11 12.12 -14.73
N ASP A 199 -10.44 11.63 -13.55
CA ASP A 199 -11.76 11.74 -12.94
C ASP A 199 -11.61 12.09 -11.45
N PRO A 200 -11.85 13.36 -11.07
CA PRO A 200 -11.70 13.82 -9.69
C PRO A 200 -12.56 13.09 -8.66
N GLU A 201 -13.59 12.34 -9.06
CA GLU A 201 -14.40 11.51 -8.15
C GLU A 201 -13.54 10.50 -7.36
N TRP A 202 -12.40 10.10 -7.92
CA TRP A 202 -11.48 9.15 -7.29
C TRP A 202 -10.48 9.79 -6.34
N CYS A 203 -10.37 11.12 -6.26
CA CYS A 203 -9.36 11.80 -5.43
C CYS A 203 -9.50 11.43 -3.96
N ALA A 204 -10.73 11.36 -3.42
CA ALA A 204 -10.97 10.95 -2.03
C ALA A 204 -10.50 9.50 -1.78
N THR A 205 -10.79 8.58 -2.70
CA THR A 205 -10.37 7.17 -2.60
C THR A 205 -8.85 7.02 -2.73
N ALA A 206 -8.22 7.75 -3.67
CA ALA A 206 -6.78 7.78 -3.84
C ALA A 206 -6.10 8.32 -2.56
N ALA A 207 -6.63 9.39 -1.98
CA ALA A 207 -6.16 9.95 -0.71
C ALA A 207 -6.26 8.93 0.44
N ALA A 208 -7.39 8.20 0.56
CA ALA A 208 -7.57 7.17 1.57
C ALA A 208 -6.54 6.04 1.46
N LEU A 209 -6.27 5.57 0.24
CA LEU A 209 -5.31 4.51 -0.07
C LEU A 209 -3.86 4.97 0.17
N ARG A 210 -3.54 6.22 -0.19
CA ARG A 210 -2.22 6.81 0.04
C ARG A 210 -1.94 6.99 1.52
N ALA A 211 -2.89 7.55 2.27
CA ALA A 211 -2.73 7.82 3.70
C ALA A 211 -2.43 6.53 4.48
N ARG A 212 -3.11 5.43 4.15
CA ARG A 212 -3.03 4.15 4.86
C ARG A 212 -1.94 3.22 4.33
N ARG A 213 -1.07 3.67 3.42
CA ARG A 213 -0.01 2.81 2.91
C ARG A 213 0.92 2.36 4.04
N GLY A 214 1.13 1.05 4.15
CA GLY A 214 1.96 0.45 5.21
C GLY A 214 1.32 0.45 6.59
N TYR A 215 0.13 1.01 6.77
CA TYR A 215 -0.54 1.07 8.07
C TYR A 215 -0.84 -0.31 8.65
N PHE A 216 -1.37 -1.23 7.84
CA PHE A 216 -1.67 -2.60 8.30
C PHE A 216 -0.41 -3.38 8.67
N LEU A 217 0.65 -3.19 7.87
CA LEU A 217 1.93 -3.86 8.09
C LEU A 217 2.69 -3.25 9.28
N ARG A 218 2.39 -2.01 9.70
CA ARG A 218 2.95 -1.38 10.90
C ARG A 218 2.76 -2.25 12.13
N ASN A 219 1.54 -2.72 12.40
CA ASN A 219 1.25 -3.49 13.61
C ASN A 219 2.02 -4.81 13.60
N THR A 220 2.01 -5.52 12.46
CA THR A 220 2.79 -6.74 12.26
C THR A 220 4.31 -6.50 12.42
N LEU A 221 4.85 -5.41 11.87
CA LEU A 221 6.27 -5.07 11.98
C LEU A 221 6.67 -4.68 13.41
N ILE A 222 5.82 -3.94 14.12
CA ILE A 222 6.04 -3.57 15.52
C ILE A 222 6.12 -4.83 16.38
N ASP A 223 5.17 -5.76 16.20
CA ASP A 223 5.13 -7.03 16.95
C ASP A 223 6.37 -7.89 16.68
N MET A 224 6.82 -7.97 15.42
CA MET A 224 8.02 -8.75 15.05
C MET A 224 9.34 -8.19 15.59
N LEU A 225 9.40 -6.89 15.92
CA LEU A 225 10.64 -6.19 16.22
C LEU A 225 10.65 -5.52 17.60
N ALA A 226 9.76 -5.92 18.51
CA ALA A 226 9.65 -5.31 19.84
C ALA A 226 10.97 -5.37 20.67
N PRO A 227 11.47 -4.24 21.21
CA PRO A 227 10.97 -2.86 21.03
C PRO A 227 11.26 -2.33 19.61
N ALA A 228 10.21 -1.92 18.89
CA ALA A 228 10.33 -1.53 17.49
C ALA A 228 11.18 -0.25 17.33
N PRO A 229 12.27 -0.28 16.53
CA PRO A 229 13.16 0.85 16.40
C PRO A 229 12.63 1.97 15.47
N PHE A 230 11.46 1.78 14.84
CA PHE A 230 10.84 2.76 13.94
C PHE A 230 9.47 3.19 14.44
N ASP A 231 9.08 4.41 14.06
CA ASP A 231 7.74 4.96 14.25
C ASP A 231 6.85 4.73 13.01
N ALA A 232 5.62 5.26 13.03
CA ALA A 232 4.69 5.11 11.92
C ALA A 232 5.20 5.76 10.62
N LEU A 233 5.90 6.90 10.73
CA LEU A 233 6.53 7.57 9.60
C LEU A 233 7.63 6.71 8.97
N GLY A 234 8.51 6.11 9.78
CA GLY A 234 9.56 5.19 9.32
C GLY A 234 8.99 3.98 8.58
N VAL A 235 7.93 3.37 9.12
CA VAL A 235 7.23 2.26 8.44
C VAL A 235 6.66 2.72 7.10
N GLN A 236 5.89 3.81 7.09
CA GLN A 236 5.26 4.27 5.85
C GLN A 236 6.31 4.60 4.78
N ALA A 237 7.43 5.22 5.16
CA ALA A 237 8.52 5.54 4.25
C ALA A 237 9.12 4.28 3.57
N VAL A 238 9.43 3.23 4.34
CA VAL A 238 9.93 1.95 3.81
C VAL A 238 8.89 1.28 2.92
N ILE A 239 7.64 1.20 3.37
CA ILE A 239 6.60 0.50 2.61
C ILE A 239 6.26 1.23 1.30
N MET A 240 6.20 2.55 1.30
CA MET A 240 6.03 3.34 0.07
C MET A 240 7.20 3.10 -0.89
N GLY A 241 8.45 3.09 -0.38
CA GLY A 241 9.63 2.76 -1.16
C GLY A 241 9.55 1.39 -1.82
N SER A 242 9.33 0.34 -1.03
CA SER A 242 9.20 -1.02 -1.55
C SER A 242 7.99 -1.20 -2.46
N SER A 243 6.88 -0.49 -2.21
CA SER A 243 5.68 -0.52 -3.06
C SER A 243 5.96 0.01 -4.46
N GLY A 244 6.60 1.17 -4.58
CA GLY A 244 6.93 1.71 -5.90
C GLY A 244 8.00 0.89 -6.61
N TYR A 245 8.95 0.30 -5.87
CA TYR A 245 9.89 -0.65 -6.44
C TYR A 245 9.18 -1.91 -6.99
N ALA A 246 8.19 -2.43 -6.28
CA ALA A 246 7.34 -3.51 -6.77
C ALA A 246 6.54 -3.10 -8.02
N ASN A 247 5.99 -1.87 -8.04
CA ASN A 247 5.26 -1.34 -9.19
C ASN A 247 6.13 -1.23 -10.45
N LEU A 248 7.39 -0.82 -10.34
CA LEU A 248 8.35 -0.81 -11.47
C LEU A 248 8.54 -2.20 -12.09
N HIS A 249 8.44 -3.24 -11.27
CA HIS A 249 8.64 -4.63 -11.68
C HIS A 249 7.34 -5.40 -11.89
N ALA A 250 6.18 -4.73 -11.83
CA ALA A 250 4.87 -5.38 -11.95
C ALA A 250 4.69 -6.12 -13.28
N VAL A 251 5.36 -5.69 -14.35
CA VAL A 251 5.38 -6.35 -15.68
C VAL A 251 5.89 -7.80 -15.60
N ARG A 252 6.71 -8.11 -14.59
CA ARG A 252 7.28 -9.45 -14.35
C ARG A 252 6.31 -10.37 -13.59
N GLY A 253 5.12 -9.89 -13.26
CA GLY A 253 4.14 -10.59 -12.42
C GLY A 253 4.28 -10.28 -10.93
N ALA A 254 3.18 -10.45 -10.19
CA ALA A 254 3.10 -10.09 -8.77
C ALA A 254 4.09 -10.86 -7.89
N GLU A 255 4.30 -12.15 -8.16
CA GLU A 255 5.23 -12.99 -7.40
C GLU A 255 6.69 -12.51 -7.59
N ALA A 256 7.10 -12.25 -8.83
CA ALA A 256 8.45 -11.79 -9.13
C ALA A 256 8.71 -10.38 -8.57
N ALA A 257 7.75 -9.47 -8.68
CA ALA A 257 7.83 -8.14 -8.08
C ALA A 257 7.97 -8.22 -6.55
N SER A 258 7.21 -9.11 -5.90
CA SER A 258 7.28 -9.32 -4.45
C SER A 258 8.63 -9.89 -4.01
N LYS A 259 9.18 -10.88 -4.73
CA LYS A 259 10.52 -11.44 -4.46
C LYS A 259 11.64 -10.39 -4.54
N LEU A 260 11.44 -9.34 -5.35
CA LEU A 260 12.40 -8.24 -5.48
C LEU A 260 12.22 -7.17 -4.38
N ALA A 261 10.98 -6.86 -4.00
CA ALA A 261 10.69 -5.78 -3.07
C ALA A 261 10.69 -6.19 -1.59
N LEU A 262 10.34 -7.44 -1.24
CA LEU A 262 10.39 -7.93 0.14
C LEU A 262 11.80 -7.86 0.76
N PRO A 263 12.89 -8.22 0.05
CA PRO A 263 14.24 -8.04 0.56
C PRO A 263 14.56 -6.60 0.96
N LEU A 264 14.01 -5.59 0.27
CA LEU A 264 14.23 -4.19 0.65
C LEU A 264 13.67 -3.89 2.05
N ILE A 265 12.50 -4.45 2.38
CA ILE A 265 11.91 -4.31 3.70
C ILE A 265 12.78 -5.05 4.72
N PHE A 266 12.99 -6.36 4.54
CA PHE A 266 13.66 -7.18 5.55
C PHE A 266 15.16 -6.86 5.74
N ASP A 267 15.89 -6.51 4.67
CA ASP A 267 17.29 -6.11 4.79
C ASP A 267 17.39 -4.76 5.52
N THR A 268 16.47 -3.83 5.26
CA THR A 268 16.38 -2.55 5.99
C THR A 268 16.11 -2.78 7.47
N LEU A 269 15.13 -3.64 7.80
CA LEU A 269 14.83 -3.99 9.18
C LEU A 269 16.02 -4.66 9.89
N ARG A 270 16.82 -5.47 9.18
CA ARG A 270 18.03 -6.10 9.73
C ARG A 270 19.15 -5.09 10.02
N ILE A 271 19.29 -4.04 9.21
CA ILE A 271 20.31 -3.00 9.40
C ILE A 271 19.99 -2.12 10.61
N ILE A 272 18.70 -1.89 10.87
CA ILE A 272 18.23 -1.01 11.95
C ILE A 272 18.27 -1.72 13.31
N ARG A 273 18.15 -3.05 13.33
CA ARG A 273 18.23 -3.87 14.54
C ARG A 273 19.68 -4.04 15.01
#